data_AF-A0A8D9B836-F1
#
_entry.id   AF-A0A8D9B836-F1
#
_cell.length_a   1.000
_cell.length_b   1.000
_cell.length_c   1.000
_cell.angle_alpha   90.00
_cell.angle_beta   90.00
_cell.angle_gamma   90.00
#
_symmetry.space_group_name_H-M   'P 1'
#
loop_
_entity.id
_entity.type
_entity.pdbx_description
1 polymer ?
#
loop_
_entity_poly.entity_id
_entity_poly.type
_entity_poly.pdbx_seq_one_letter_code
_entity_poly.pdbx_strand_id
1 'polypeptide(L)'
;MRDAVKALNGDPQKINPICPSDLVIDHSVQVDFSRSSGALEKNENIEFQRNGERFKFLKWGAKAFRNMLIVPPGSGIVHQVNLEYLARVVFTDGDTLYPDSVVGTDSHTTMINGLGVVGWGVGGIEAEAVMLGQAISLLLPEVIGYKIDGKLSQFVTSTDLVLTITKHLRQLGVVGKFVEFFGPGVKELSIADRATISNMCPEYGATVGFFPVDVNSLEYLKQTNRSDVKVSTVESYLRAVRLLRDYSDSSQDPVFSQVVNLDLGTVVSSVSGPKRPHDRVPVTEMKADFLSCLNSKVGFKGYGLSADKLGASGQFEFEGKPYTLKHGSVVIAAITSCTNTSNPSVMLGAGK
;
A
#
# COMPACT_ATOMS: atom_id res chain seq x y z
N MET A 1 -24.80 -14.73 -8.27
CA MET A 1 -25.86 -13.78 -8.69
C MET A 1 -26.54 -14.14 -10.02
N ARG A 2 -25.81 -14.43 -11.11
CA ARG A 2 -26.41 -14.77 -12.42
C ARG A 2 -27.48 -15.88 -12.35
N ASP A 3 -27.18 -16.99 -11.67
CA ASP A 3 -28.14 -18.09 -11.53
C ASP A 3 -29.37 -17.71 -10.72
N ALA A 4 -29.22 -16.88 -9.69
CA ALA A 4 -30.35 -16.39 -8.90
C ALA A 4 -31.27 -15.47 -9.73
N VAL A 5 -30.70 -14.55 -10.52
CA VAL A 5 -31.47 -13.71 -11.45
C VAL A 5 -32.21 -14.57 -12.48
N LYS A 6 -31.54 -15.60 -13.01
CA LYS A 6 -32.16 -16.56 -13.95
C LYS A 6 -33.31 -17.32 -13.30
N ALA A 7 -33.14 -17.81 -12.07
CA ALA A 7 -34.17 -18.53 -11.31
C ALA A 7 -35.41 -17.67 -11.02
N LEU A 8 -35.23 -16.35 -10.93
CA LEU A 8 -36.29 -15.35 -10.80
C LEU A 8 -36.83 -14.85 -12.15
N ASN A 9 -36.52 -15.54 -13.27
CA ASN A 9 -36.89 -15.16 -14.64
C ASN A 9 -36.42 -13.77 -15.09
N GLY A 10 -35.34 -13.26 -14.50
CA GLY A 10 -34.65 -12.04 -14.95
C GLY A 10 -33.53 -12.32 -15.95
N ASP A 11 -32.98 -11.26 -16.54
CA ASP A 11 -31.82 -11.35 -17.46
C ASP A 11 -30.49 -11.44 -16.68
N PRO A 12 -29.77 -12.58 -16.72
CA PRO A 12 -28.50 -12.73 -16.03
C PRO A 12 -27.38 -11.84 -16.58
N GLN A 13 -27.51 -11.34 -17.82
CA GLN A 13 -26.51 -10.44 -18.41
C GLN A 13 -26.49 -9.06 -17.77
N LYS A 14 -27.52 -8.72 -16.98
CA LYS A 14 -27.49 -7.55 -16.09
C LYS A 14 -26.49 -7.67 -14.95
N ILE A 15 -26.10 -8.90 -14.57
CA ILE A 15 -25.01 -9.13 -13.63
C ILE A 15 -23.70 -9.02 -14.41
N ASN A 16 -23.21 -7.80 -14.55
CA ASN A 16 -22.01 -7.47 -15.29
C ASN A 16 -21.42 -6.14 -14.79
N PRO A 17 -20.09 -6.01 -14.60
CA PRO A 17 -19.49 -4.76 -14.16
C PRO A 17 -19.80 -3.59 -15.11
N ILE A 18 -20.33 -2.50 -14.56
CA ILE A 18 -20.58 -1.26 -15.30
C ILE A 18 -19.35 -0.34 -15.34
N CYS A 19 -18.42 -0.54 -14.41
CA CYS A 19 -17.15 0.18 -14.33
C CYS A 19 -15.97 -0.75 -14.67
N PRO A 20 -14.80 -0.20 -15.06
CA PRO A 20 -13.57 -0.97 -15.20
C PRO A 20 -13.25 -1.73 -13.91
N SER A 21 -12.90 -3.00 -14.05
CA SER A 21 -12.60 -3.92 -12.94
C SER A 21 -11.30 -4.65 -13.28
N ASP A 22 -10.20 -4.23 -12.67
CA ASP A 22 -8.87 -4.78 -12.90
C ASP A 22 -8.50 -5.75 -11.77
N LEU A 23 -8.26 -7.01 -12.10
CA LEU A 23 -7.84 -8.05 -11.15
C LEU A 23 -6.38 -8.43 -11.39
N VAL A 24 -5.57 -8.37 -10.34
CA VAL A 24 -4.17 -8.80 -10.37
C VAL A 24 -4.01 -10.08 -9.58
N ILE A 25 -3.34 -11.08 -10.15
CA ILE A 25 -3.07 -12.36 -9.48
C ILE A 25 -1.68 -12.31 -8.85
N ASP A 26 -1.63 -12.05 -7.55
CA ASP A 26 -0.39 -11.84 -6.78
C ASP A 26 -0.37 -12.59 -5.43
N HIS A 27 -1.52 -12.99 -4.90
CA HIS A 27 -1.67 -13.70 -3.62
C HIS A 27 -1.58 -15.24 -3.72
N SER A 28 -1.02 -15.79 -4.80
CA SER A 28 -0.94 -17.25 -5.01
C SER A 28 0.48 -17.82 -4.97
N VAL A 29 1.50 -17.01 -5.25
CA VAL A 29 2.92 -17.43 -5.18
C VAL A 29 3.39 -17.53 -3.73
N GLN A 30 4.24 -18.51 -3.46
CA GLN A 30 4.86 -18.72 -2.15
C GLN A 30 6.37 -18.87 -2.30
N VAL A 31 7.11 -18.58 -1.23
CA VAL A 31 8.56 -18.75 -1.19
C VAL A 31 8.89 -20.21 -0.84
N ASP A 32 8.59 -21.14 -1.75
CA ASP A 32 8.95 -22.56 -1.61
C ASP A 32 10.46 -22.77 -1.74
N PHE A 33 11.08 -22.02 -2.64
CA PHE A 33 12.52 -21.94 -2.84
C PHE A 33 12.99 -20.49 -2.71
N SER A 34 14.20 -20.32 -2.16
CA SER A 34 14.90 -19.03 -2.09
C SER A 34 16.40 -19.22 -2.35
N ARG A 35 17.15 -18.12 -2.47
CA ARG A 35 18.63 -18.11 -2.54
C ARG A 35 19.24 -19.01 -3.63
N SER A 36 18.56 -19.15 -4.76
CA SER A 36 19.07 -19.85 -5.95
C SER A 36 18.55 -19.19 -7.23
N SER A 37 19.30 -19.29 -8.33
CA SER A 37 18.94 -18.66 -9.61
C SER A 37 17.64 -19.20 -10.21
N GLY A 38 17.33 -20.48 -9.98
CA GLY A 38 16.08 -21.12 -10.41
C GLY A 38 14.92 -21.01 -9.41
N ALA A 39 15.05 -20.24 -8.32
CA ALA A 39 14.02 -20.17 -7.28
C ALA A 39 12.70 -19.59 -7.81
N LEU A 40 12.78 -18.51 -8.60
CA LEU A 40 11.60 -17.84 -9.17
C LEU A 40 10.78 -18.82 -10.02
N GLU A 41 11.41 -19.41 -11.03
CA GLU A 41 10.75 -20.34 -11.96
C GLU A 41 10.15 -21.55 -11.21
N LYS A 42 10.85 -22.08 -10.20
CA LYS A 42 10.32 -23.18 -9.38
C LYS A 42 9.08 -22.76 -8.59
N ASN A 43 9.09 -21.58 -7.98
CA ASN A 43 7.96 -21.06 -7.21
C ASN A 43 6.75 -20.81 -8.12
N GLU A 44 6.95 -20.22 -9.30
CA GLU A 44 5.89 -20.00 -10.31
C GLU A 44 5.31 -21.32 -10.84
N ASN A 45 6.17 -22.31 -11.13
CA ASN A 45 5.70 -23.63 -11.55
C ASN A 45 4.82 -24.30 -10.48
N ILE A 46 5.21 -24.20 -9.21
CA ILE A 46 4.42 -24.72 -8.08
C ILE A 46 3.13 -23.93 -7.91
N GLU A 47 3.15 -22.60 -8.06
CA GLU A 47 1.96 -21.76 -8.02
C GLU A 47 0.91 -22.21 -9.04
N PHE A 48 1.32 -22.44 -10.29
CA PHE A 48 0.43 -22.93 -11.35
C PHE A 48 -0.13 -24.33 -11.06
N GLN A 49 0.69 -25.24 -10.52
CA GLN A 49 0.25 -26.58 -10.14
C GLN A 49 -0.79 -26.53 -9.01
N ARG A 50 -0.57 -25.71 -7.99
CA ARG A 50 -1.47 -25.57 -6.83
C ARG A 50 -2.79 -24.88 -7.18
N ASN A 51 -2.78 -23.95 -8.13
CA ASN A 51 -3.89 -23.02 -8.37
C ASN A 51 -4.58 -23.19 -9.74
N GLY A 52 -4.33 -24.28 -10.45
CA GLY A 52 -4.82 -24.49 -11.81
C GLY A 52 -6.34 -24.33 -11.98
N GLU A 53 -7.15 -24.77 -11.02
CA GLU A 53 -8.61 -24.57 -11.04
C GLU A 53 -8.99 -23.09 -10.87
N ARG A 54 -8.40 -22.42 -9.88
CA ARG A 54 -8.63 -20.99 -9.60
C ARG A 54 -8.29 -20.13 -10.82
N PHE A 55 -7.15 -20.39 -11.47
CA PHE A 55 -6.73 -19.64 -12.66
C PHE A 55 -7.66 -19.88 -13.85
N LYS A 56 -8.16 -21.11 -14.05
CA LYS A 56 -9.19 -21.39 -15.06
C LYS A 56 -10.49 -20.66 -14.77
N PHE A 57 -10.91 -20.63 -13.50
CA PHE A 57 -12.11 -19.92 -13.07
C PHE A 57 -12.00 -18.41 -13.28
N LEU A 58 -10.90 -17.78 -12.87
CA LEU A 58 -10.66 -16.35 -13.10
C LEU A 58 -10.59 -16.03 -14.59
N LYS A 59 -9.88 -16.85 -15.38
CA LYS A 59 -9.80 -16.69 -16.84
C LYS A 59 -11.16 -16.84 -17.52
N TRP A 60 -12.02 -17.73 -17.03
CA TRP A 60 -13.41 -17.80 -17.46
C TRP A 60 -14.17 -16.51 -17.10
N GLY A 61 -14.00 -16.01 -15.87
CA GLY A 61 -14.60 -14.76 -15.38
C GLY A 61 -14.31 -13.58 -16.30
N ALA A 62 -13.04 -13.35 -16.66
CA ALA A 62 -12.66 -12.27 -17.58
C ALA A 62 -13.29 -12.37 -18.98
N LYS A 63 -13.71 -13.56 -19.41
CA LYS A 63 -14.46 -13.75 -20.67
C LYS A 63 -15.96 -13.63 -20.47
N ALA A 64 -16.45 -14.02 -19.30
CA ALA A 64 -17.87 -14.06 -18.98
C ALA A 64 -18.43 -12.69 -18.56
N PHE A 65 -17.58 -11.79 -18.06
CA PHE A 65 -17.92 -10.43 -17.62
C PHE A 65 -17.21 -9.40 -18.51
N ARG A 66 -17.92 -8.31 -18.85
CA ARG A 66 -17.36 -7.16 -19.56
C ARG A 66 -16.60 -6.29 -18.55
N ASN A 67 -15.76 -5.40 -19.07
CA ASN A 67 -14.96 -4.46 -18.27
C ASN A 67 -14.03 -5.14 -17.25
N MET A 68 -13.79 -6.44 -17.38
CA MET A 68 -12.92 -7.20 -16.49
C MET A 68 -11.57 -7.45 -17.17
N LEU A 69 -10.51 -6.85 -16.64
CA LEU A 69 -9.13 -7.11 -17.04
C LEU A 69 -8.48 -8.02 -16.00
N ILE A 70 -7.71 -9.01 -16.46
CA ILE A 70 -6.88 -9.83 -15.58
C ILE A 70 -5.41 -9.61 -15.94
N VAL A 71 -4.64 -9.18 -14.93
CA VAL A 71 -3.19 -9.20 -14.96
C VAL A 71 -2.73 -10.59 -14.48
N PRO A 72 -2.00 -11.35 -15.31
CA PRO A 72 -1.68 -12.75 -15.03
C PRO A 72 -0.65 -12.91 -13.89
N PRO A 73 -0.49 -14.14 -13.35
CA PRO A 73 0.56 -14.43 -12.36
C PRO A 73 1.95 -14.03 -12.86
N GLY A 74 2.84 -13.67 -11.93
CA GLY A 74 4.21 -13.25 -12.25
C GLY A 74 4.37 -11.82 -12.79
N SER A 75 3.28 -11.04 -12.85
CA SER A 75 3.31 -9.66 -13.40
C SER A 75 3.57 -8.56 -12.36
N GLY A 76 3.74 -8.92 -11.08
CA GLY A 76 3.92 -7.97 -9.97
C GLY A 76 2.78 -8.02 -8.95
N ILE A 77 2.74 -7.02 -8.07
CA ILE A 77 1.80 -6.91 -6.94
C ILE A 77 0.74 -5.85 -7.26
N VAL A 78 -0.51 -6.09 -6.89
CA VAL A 78 -1.69 -5.31 -7.26
C VAL A 78 -1.50 -3.80 -7.16
N HIS A 79 -0.98 -3.31 -6.03
CA HIS A 79 -0.87 -1.87 -5.79
C HIS A 79 0.30 -1.22 -6.55
N GLN A 80 1.37 -1.98 -6.78
CA GLN A 80 2.49 -1.52 -7.61
C GLN A 80 2.08 -1.47 -9.08
N VAL A 81 1.43 -2.54 -9.58
CA VAL A 81 0.85 -2.58 -10.93
C VAL A 81 -0.21 -1.46 -11.09
N ASN A 82 -0.98 -1.17 -10.04
CA ASN A 82 -1.92 -0.07 -10.06
C ASN A 82 -1.21 1.28 -10.25
N LEU A 83 -0.23 1.58 -9.39
CA LEU A 83 0.53 2.83 -9.44
C LEU A 83 1.26 3.04 -10.78
N GLU A 84 1.91 1.99 -11.28
CA GLU A 84 2.78 2.06 -12.46
C GLU A 84 2.02 1.88 -13.78
N TYR A 85 0.87 1.19 -13.80
CA TYR A 85 0.19 0.80 -15.04
C TYR A 85 -1.33 1.08 -15.08
N LEU A 86 -2.09 0.67 -14.07
CA LEU A 86 -3.56 0.75 -14.15
C LEU A 86 -4.09 2.14 -13.85
N ALA A 87 -3.49 2.92 -12.95
CA ALA A 87 -3.99 4.21 -12.53
C ALA A 87 -4.14 5.19 -13.72
N ARG A 88 -5.32 5.81 -13.81
CA ARG A 88 -5.68 6.73 -14.87
C ARG A 88 -5.44 8.18 -14.45
N VAL A 89 -5.57 8.50 -13.16
CA VAL A 89 -5.56 9.85 -12.55
C VAL A 89 -6.72 10.73 -13.00
N VAL A 90 -6.97 10.81 -14.31
CA VAL A 90 -8.17 11.40 -14.90
C VAL A 90 -8.70 10.43 -15.95
N PHE A 91 -9.99 10.11 -15.86
CA PHE A 91 -10.70 9.35 -16.87
C PHE A 91 -11.14 10.26 -18.03
N THR A 92 -11.22 9.65 -19.21
CA THR A 92 -11.86 10.24 -20.38
C THR A 92 -12.96 9.28 -20.81
N ASP A 93 -14.21 9.70 -20.64
CA ASP A 93 -15.40 8.95 -21.06
C ASP A 93 -16.21 9.80 -22.03
N GLY A 94 -16.08 9.50 -23.33
CA GLY A 94 -16.57 10.36 -24.40
C GLY A 94 -16.01 11.79 -24.27
N ASP A 95 -16.90 12.76 -24.13
CA ASP A 95 -16.56 14.18 -23.97
C ASP A 95 -16.39 14.60 -22.49
N THR A 96 -16.49 13.66 -21.55
CA THR A 96 -16.42 13.96 -20.11
C THR A 96 -15.07 13.57 -19.53
N LEU A 97 -14.46 14.49 -18.78
CA LEU A 97 -13.28 14.25 -17.95
C LEU A 97 -13.69 14.27 -16.47
N TYR A 98 -13.23 13.28 -15.72
CA TYR A 98 -13.45 13.19 -14.28
C TYR A 98 -12.26 12.55 -13.55
N PRO A 99 -12.07 12.83 -12.25
CA PRO A 99 -10.95 12.27 -11.50
C PRO A 99 -11.07 10.74 -11.40
N ASP A 100 -9.93 10.06 -11.44
CA ASP A 100 -9.85 8.65 -11.08
C ASP A 100 -10.18 8.47 -9.59
N SER A 101 -10.95 7.43 -9.28
CA SER A 101 -11.24 6.98 -7.93
C SER A 101 -11.54 5.49 -7.94
N VAL A 102 -11.22 4.78 -6.85
CA VAL A 102 -11.29 3.32 -6.84
C VAL A 102 -11.60 2.76 -5.46
N VAL A 103 -12.38 1.69 -5.42
CA VAL A 103 -12.37 0.76 -4.29
C VAL A 103 -11.82 -0.58 -4.72
N GLY A 104 -11.03 -1.21 -3.86
CA GLY A 104 -10.43 -2.52 -4.13
C GLY A 104 -10.78 -3.52 -3.05
N THR A 105 -10.74 -4.79 -3.39
CA THR A 105 -10.96 -5.90 -2.44
C THR A 105 -9.72 -6.23 -1.61
N ASP A 106 -8.92 -5.21 -1.32
CA ASP A 106 -7.67 -5.28 -0.57
C ASP A 106 -7.54 -4.01 0.28
N SER A 107 -7.14 -4.14 1.56
CA SER A 107 -7.08 -3.00 2.47
C SER A 107 -6.11 -1.92 2.02
N HIS A 108 -5.02 -2.30 1.36
CA HIS A 108 -3.93 -1.41 0.99
C HIS A 108 -4.15 -0.72 -0.36
N THR A 109 -5.36 -0.81 -0.95
CA THR A 109 -5.77 0.00 -2.12
C THR A 109 -5.53 1.50 -1.89
N THR A 110 -5.51 1.94 -0.63
CA THR A 110 -5.10 3.29 -0.22
C THR A 110 -3.72 3.71 -0.71
N MET A 111 -2.84 2.78 -1.09
CA MET A 111 -1.54 3.09 -1.69
C MET A 111 -1.64 4.05 -2.89
N ILE A 112 -2.72 3.95 -3.68
CA ILE A 112 -2.92 4.82 -4.84
C ILE A 112 -3.20 6.28 -4.47
N ASN A 113 -3.55 6.56 -3.21
CA ASN A 113 -3.76 7.92 -2.73
C ASN A 113 -2.47 8.75 -2.77
N GLY A 114 -1.30 8.12 -2.79
CA GLY A 114 -0.01 8.78 -2.97
C GLY A 114 0.17 9.43 -4.35
N LEU A 115 -0.61 8.99 -5.35
CA LEU A 115 -0.67 9.56 -6.70
C LEU A 115 -1.85 10.54 -6.88
N GLY A 116 -2.61 10.83 -5.82
CA GLY A 116 -3.78 11.73 -5.86
C GLY A 116 -5.06 11.09 -6.40
N VAL A 117 -5.12 9.75 -6.44
CA VAL A 117 -6.35 9.00 -6.72
C VAL A 117 -7.03 8.64 -5.40
N VAL A 118 -8.27 9.07 -5.20
CA VAL A 118 -9.02 8.72 -3.99
C VAL A 118 -9.45 7.26 -4.07
N GLY A 119 -9.01 6.45 -3.13
CA GLY A 119 -9.38 5.04 -3.10
C GLY A 119 -9.00 4.30 -1.84
N TRP A 120 -9.74 3.24 -1.53
CA TRP A 120 -9.60 2.48 -0.28
C TRP A 120 -10.09 1.05 -0.41
N GLY A 121 -9.75 0.22 0.58
CA GLY A 121 -10.17 -1.17 0.63
C GLY A 121 -11.61 -1.36 1.10
N VAL A 122 -12.34 -2.25 0.46
CA VAL A 122 -13.70 -2.68 0.84
C VAL A 122 -13.82 -4.20 0.81
N GLY A 123 -14.90 -4.75 1.38
CA GLY A 123 -15.21 -6.17 1.25
C GLY A 123 -15.61 -6.56 -0.17
N GLY A 124 -15.52 -7.85 -0.49
CA GLY A 124 -15.87 -8.36 -1.83
C GLY A 124 -17.33 -8.11 -2.21
N ILE A 125 -18.25 -8.11 -1.24
CA ILE A 125 -19.69 -7.87 -1.47
C ILE A 125 -19.92 -6.39 -1.82
N GLU A 126 -19.28 -5.47 -1.10
CA GLU A 126 -19.35 -4.03 -1.40
C GLU A 126 -18.76 -3.74 -2.78
N ALA A 127 -17.62 -4.35 -3.12
CA ALA A 127 -17.03 -4.22 -4.45
C ALA A 127 -17.97 -4.78 -5.54
N GLU A 128 -18.61 -5.93 -5.32
CA GLU A 128 -19.60 -6.51 -6.24
C GLU A 128 -20.80 -5.58 -6.44
N ALA A 129 -21.31 -4.97 -5.37
CA ALA A 129 -22.38 -3.99 -5.47
C ALA A 129 -21.98 -2.75 -6.28
N VAL A 130 -20.77 -2.21 -6.07
CA VAL A 130 -20.24 -1.08 -6.84
C VAL A 130 -20.07 -1.44 -8.31
N MET A 131 -19.53 -2.62 -8.61
CA MET A 131 -19.43 -3.12 -9.99
C MET A 131 -20.81 -3.18 -10.67
N LEU A 132 -21.88 -3.42 -9.93
CA LEU A 132 -23.25 -3.45 -10.45
C LEU A 132 -23.97 -2.09 -10.41
N GLY A 133 -23.26 -1.01 -10.07
CA GLY A 133 -23.74 0.36 -10.11
C GLY A 133 -24.33 0.90 -8.80
N GLN A 134 -24.18 0.18 -7.70
CA GLN A 134 -24.56 0.69 -6.39
C GLN A 134 -23.50 1.67 -5.88
N ALA A 135 -23.92 2.88 -5.53
CA ALA A 135 -23.03 3.85 -4.89
C ALA A 135 -22.61 3.37 -3.49
N ILE A 136 -21.38 3.72 -3.10
CA ILE A 136 -20.92 3.46 -1.74
C ILE A 136 -21.67 4.35 -0.75
N SER A 137 -22.17 3.75 0.32
CA SER A 137 -22.73 4.49 1.46
C SER A 137 -21.61 4.79 2.45
N LEU A 138 -21.29 6.07 2.61
CA LEU A 138 -20.27 6.56 3.52
C LEU A 138 -20.82 7.78 4.27
N LEU A 139 -20.65 7.81 5.59
CA LEU A 139 -20.87 9.04 6.37
C LEU A 139 -19.81 10.06 5.95
N LEU A 140 -20.20 11.31 5.68
CA LEU A 140 -19.24 12.36 5.30
C LEU A 140 -18.13 12.44 6.36
N PRO A 141 -16.88 12.07 6.01
CA PRO A 141 -15.83 11.90 7.00
C PRO A 141 -15.26 13.25 7.44
N GLU A 142 -14.79 13.31 8.69
CA GLU A 142 -13.85 14.34 9.10
C GLU A 142 -12.53 14.18 8.33
N VAL A 143 -11.84 15.28 8.08
CA VAL A 143 -10.54 15.30 7.39
C VAL A 143 -9.48 15.84 8.32
N ILE A 144 -8.50 15.01 8.65
CA ILE A 144 -7.32 15.37 9.44
C ILE A 144 -6.24 15.85 8.47
N GLY A 145 -5.90 17.14 8.55
CA GLY A 145 -4.77 17.71 7.81
C GLY A 145 -3.46 17.31 8.46
N TYR A 146 -2.64 16.53 7.78
CA TYR A 146 -1.32 16.12 8.25
C TYR A 146 -0.23 16.96 7.57
N LYS A 147 0.19 18.02 8.27
CA LYS A 147 1.19 18.95 7.77
C LYS A 147 2.60 18.35 7.88
N ILE A 148 3.32 18.31 6.77
CA ILE A 148 4.70 17.88 6.70
C ILE A 148 5.58 19.11 6.43
N ASP A 149 6.51 19.35 7.34
CA ASP A 149 7.50 20.43 7.29
C ASP A 149 8.94 19.87 7.36
N GLY A 150 9.94 20.70 7.07
CA GLY A 150 11.34 20.32 7.19
C GLY A 150 11.86 19.44 6.05
N LYS A 151 12.99 18.76 6.27
CA LYS A 151 13.63 17.86 5.31
C LYS A 151 14.05 16.56 5.96
N LEU A 152 13.92 15.45 5.23
CA LEU A 152 14.41 14.17 5.68
C LEU A 152 15.94 14.17 5.76
N SER A 153 16.46 13.58 6.84
CA SER A 153 17.90 13.33 6.97
C SER A 153 18.36 12.28 5.94
N GLN A 154 19.59 12.40 5.45
CA GLN A 154 20.18 11.48 4.46
C GLN A 154 20.29 10.02 4.94
N PHE A 155 20.19 9.78 6.26
CA PHE A 155 20.26 8.44 6.87
C PHE A 155 18.87 7.82 7.13
N VAL A 156 17.82 8.51 6.68
CA VAL A 156 16.42 8.14 6.93
C VAL A 156 15.78 7.77 5.59
N THR A 157 14.96 6.74 5.63
CA THR A 157 14.26 6.18 4.47
C THR A 157 12.77 6.52 4.49
N SER A 158 12.08 6.25 3.37
CA SER A 158 10.62 6.29 3.30
C SER A 158 9.95 5.34 4.29
N THR A 159 10.56 4.18 4.54
CA THR A 159 10.12 3.22 5.56
C THR A 159 10.12 3.87 6.96
N ASP A 160 11.18 4.59 7.32
CA ASP A 160 11.27 5.25 8.63
C ASP A 160 10.22 6.34 8.81
N LEU A 161 9.96 7.10 7.73
CA LEU A 161 8.93 8.13 7.70
C LEU A 161 7.54 7.51 7.90
N VAL A 162 7.17 6.47 7.14
CA VAL A 162 5.85 5.86 7.28
C VAL A 162 5.66 5.19 8.64
N LEU A 163 6.68 4.57 9.24
CA LEU A 163 6.58 4.01 10.59
C LEU A 163 6.36 5.11 11.64
N THR A 164 6.97 6.28 11.44
CA THR A 164 6.77 7.46 12.31
C THR A 164 5.35 7.98 12.19
N ILE A 165 4.85 8.17 10.96
CA ILE A 165 3.48 8.61 10.68
C ILE A 165 2.46 7.60 11.22
N THR A 166 2.70 6.30 11.01
CA THR A 166 1.80 5.23 11.45
C THR A 166 1.64 5.22 12.96
N LYS A 167 2.74 5.33 13.72
CA LYS A 167 2.69 5.46 15.18
C LYS A 167 1.92 6.71 15.61
N HIS A 168 2.18 7.85 14.97
CA HIS A 168 1.58 9.14 15.33
C HIS A 168 0.07 9.16 15.07
N LEU A 169 -0.37 8.80 13.87
CA LEU A 169 -1.78 8.76 13.50
C LEU A 169 -2.56 7.70 14.29
N ARG A 170 -1.93 6.59 14.65
CA ARG A 170 -2.55 5.58 15.52
C ARG A 170 -2.81 6.11 16.92
N GLN A 171 -1.89 6.92 17.46
CA GLN A 171 -2.07 7.59 18.76
C GLN A 171 -3.16 8.66 18.71
N LEU A 172 -3.28 9.36 17.57
CA LEU A 172 -4.31 10.37 17.36
C LEU A 172 -5.73 9.77 17.26
N GLY A 173 -5.86 8.56 16.72
CA GLY A 173 -7.14 7.86 16.58
C GLY A 173 -7.97 8.34 15.38
N VAL A 174 -7.51 8.02 14.18
CA VAL A 174 -8.11 8.48 12.91
C VAL A 174 -9.09 7.48 12.28
N VAL A 175 -9.68 6.58 13.07
CA VAL A 175 -10.59 5.55 12.57
C VAL A 175 -11.85 6.17 11.96
N GLY A 176 -12.16 5.80 10.71
CA GLY A 176 -13.31 6.32 9.97
C GLY A 176 -13.15 7.76 9.44
N LYS A 177 -11.94 8.33 9.55
CA LYS A 177 -11.61 9.68 9.07
C LYS A 177 -10.76 9.59 7.81
N PHE A 178 -10.69 10.70 7.07
CA PHE A 178 -9.68 10.89 6.05
C PHE A 178 -8.47 11.58 6.65
N VAL A 179 -7.29 11.23 6.18
CA VAL A 179 -6.06 11.98 6.43
C VAL A 179 -5.64 12.56 5.10
N GLU A 180 -5.44 13.88 5.04
CA GLU A 180 -4.93 14.55 3.85
C GLU A 180 -3.59 15.22 4.19
N PHE A 181 -2.56 14.89 3.42
CA PHE A 181 -1.21 15.38 3.65
C PHE A 181 -1.00 16.71 2.92
N PHE A 182 -0.40 17.67 3.61
CA PHE A 182 -0.11 18.99 3.05
C PHE A 182 1.17 19.59 3.64
N GLY A 183 1.52 20.80 3.21
CA GLY A 183 2.69 21.53 3.70
C GLY A 183 3.94 21.38 2.83
N PRO A 184 4.93 22.26 3.03
CA PRO A 184 6.08 22.41 2.13
C PRO A 184 6.97 21.16 2.06
N GLY A 185 7.02 20.35 3.12
CA GLY A 185 7.81 19.12 3.15
C GLY A 185 7.30 18.03 2.20
N VAL A 186 6.02 18.08 1.76
CA VAL A 186 5.45 17.12 0.80
C VAL A 186 6.13 17.20 -0.58
N LYS A 187 6.67 18.38 -0.94
CA LYS A 187 7.38 18.59 -2.21
C LYS A 187 8.69 17.81 -2.30
N GLU A 188 9.32 17.56 -1.14
CA GLU A 188 10.57 16.78 -1.04
C GLU A 188 10.30 15.27 -1.15
N LEU A 189 9.04 14.82 -1.06
CA LEU A 189 8.64 13.42 -1.17
C LEU A 189 8.34 13.04 -2.62
N SER A 190 8.98 11.96 -3.09
CA SER A 190 8.64 11.34 -4.36
C SER A 190 7.26 10.66 -4.30
N ILE A 191 6.66 10.34 -5.46
CA ILE A 191 5.39 9.58 -5.49
C ILE A 191 5.55 8.22 -4.82
N ALA A 192 6.71 7.59 -4.94
CA ALA A 192 6.96 6.34 -4.24
C ALA A 192 6.95 6.51 -2.72
N ASP A 193 7.48 7.61 -2.18
CA ASP A 193 7.44 7.89 -0.74
C ASP A 193 6.01 8.17 -0.26
N ARG A 194 5.23 8.95 -1.04
CA ARG A 194 3.82 9.22 -0.77
C ARG A 194 2.98 7.95 -0.81
N ALA A 195 3.23 7.08 -1.79
CA ALA A 195 2.58 5.78 -1.91
C ALA A 195 2.93 4.87 -0.74
N THR A 196 4.19 4.83 -0.28
CA THR A 196 4.60 4.12 0.94
C THR A 196 3.80 4.59 2.16
N ILE A 197 3.62 5.91 2.34
CA ILE A 197 2.83 6.48 3.45
C ILE A 197 1.34 6.11 3.34
N SER A 198 0.78 6.23 2.14
CA SER A 198 -0.64 5.98 1.87
C SER A 198 -0.99 4.48 1.93
N ASN A 199 -0.04 3.62 1.61
CA ASN A 199 -0.17 2.17 1.70
C ASN A 199 -0.48 1.74 3.15
N MET A 200 0.19 2.34 4.15
CA MET A 200 -0.01 1.97 5.56
C MET A 200 -1.27 2.58 6.21
N CYS A 201 -2.20 3.10 5.42
CA CYS A 201 -3.45 3.69 5.90
C CYS A 201 -4.28 2.78 6.80
N PRO A 202 -4.49 1.49 6.46
CA PRO A 202 -5.18 0.55 7.33
C PRO A 202 -4.48 0.38 8.70
N GLU A 203 -3.15 0.45 8.76
CA GLU A 203 -2.37 0.25 9.98
C GLU A 203 -2.53 1.39 10.99
N TYR A 204 -2.65 2.64 10.52
CA TYR A 204 -3.01 3.77 11.39
C TYR A 204 -4.53 3.97 11.55
N GLY A 205 -5.32 3.36 10.67
CA GLY A 205 -6.77 3.17 10.82
C GLY A 205 -7.64 4.15 10.05
N ALA A 206 -7.08 5.06 9.25
CA ALA A 206 -7.88 5.96 8.43
C ALA A 206 -8.53 5.21 7.26
N THR A 207 -9.55 5.82 6.66
CA THR A 207 -10.16 5.27 5.44
C THR A 207 -9.32 5.62 4.20
N VAL A 208 -8.77 6.84 4.15
CA VAL A 208 -7.97 7.37 3.05
C VAL A 208 -6.76 8.13 3.60
N GLY A 209 -5.59 7.97 2.98
CA GLY A 209 -4.37 8.74 3.26
C GLY A 209 -3.95 9.54 2.03
N PHE A 210 -4.54 10.71 1.82
CA PHE A 210 -4.57 11.42 0.54
C PHE A 210 -3.40 12.38 0.32
N PHE A 211 -2.75 12.28 -0.84
CA PHE A 211 -1.84 13.28 -1.37
C PHE A 211 -2.41 13.84 -2.69
N PRO A 212 -3.03 15.04 -2.69
CA PRO A 212 -3.47 15.71 -3.91
C PRO A 212 -2.41 15.72 -5.03
N VAL A 213 -2.88 15.67 -6.29
CA VAL A 213 -2.02 15.69 -7.47
C VAL A 213 -1.25 17.01 -7.53
N ASP A 214 0.07 16.95 -7.69
CA ASP A 214 0.94 18.10 -7.88
C ASP A 214 1.87 17.89 -9.10
N VAL A 215 2.86 18.78 -9.25
CA VAL A 215 3.87 18.67 -10.32
C VAL A 215 4.68 17.37 -10.25
N ASN A 216 4.99 16.85 -9.05
CA ASN A 216 5.70 15.59 -8.89
C ASN A 216 4.84 14.41 -9.37
N SER A 217 3.52 14.46 -9.16
CA SER A 217 2.59 13.46 -9.70
C SER A 217 2.61 13.45 -11.23
N LEU A 218 2.57 14.63 -11.87
CA LEU A 218 2.64 14.75 -13.33
C LEU A 218 3.97 14.23 -13.89
N GLU A 219 5.08 14.52 -13.22
CA GLU A 219 6.40 14.02 -13.59
C GLU A 219 6.49 12.49 -13.45
N TYR A 220 5.92 11.92 -12.40
CA TYR A 220 5.85 10.47 -12.23
C TYR A 220 5.05 9.78 -13.35
N LEU A 221 3.95 10.39 -13.82
CA LEU A 221 3.21 9.86 -14.97
C LEU A 221 4.08 9.78 -16.23
N LYS A 222 4.93 10.79 -16.48
CA LYS A 222 5.89 10.76 -17.59
C LYS A 222 6.95 9.66 -17.39
N GLN A 223 7.51 9.56 -16.19
CA GLN A 223 8.51 8.54 -15.84
C GLN A 223 7.97 7.11 -15.99
N THR A 224 6.69 6.90 -15.73
CA THR A 224 5.99 5.61 -15.91
C THR A 224 5.42 5.44 -17.32
N ASN A 225 5.97 6.18 -18.29
CA ASN A 225 5.68 6.05 -19.71
C ASN A 225 4.20 6.31 -20.08
N ARG A 226 3.50 7.17 -19.34
CA ARG A 226 2.22 7.73 -19.79
C ARG A 226 2.49 8.75 -20.90
N SER A 227 1.65 8.75 -21.94
CA SER A 227 1.83 9.62 -23.09
C SER A 227 1.73 11.11 -22.72
N ASP A 228 2.50 11.96 -23.41
CA ASP A 228 2.48 13.41 -23.19
C ASP A 228 1.07 14.01 -23.36
N VAL A 229 0.28 13.47 -24.29
CA VAL A 229 -1.11 13.86 -24.52
C VAL A 229 -1.97 13.57 -23.28
N LYS A 230 -1.79 12.42 -22.64
CA LYS A 230 -2.54 12.08 -21.42
C LYS A 230 -2.11 12.98 -20.26
N VAL A 231 -0.81 13.20 -20.08
CA VAL A 231 -0.29 14.04 -18.99
C VAL A 231 -0.76 15.49 -19.14
N SER A 232 -0.73 16.05 -20.35
CA SER A 232 -1.22 17.42 -20.60
C SER A 232 -2.72 17.55 -20.40
N THR A 233 -3.50 16.52 -20.75
CA THR A 233 -4.95 16.45 -20.48
C THR A 233 -5.23 16.43 -18.97
N VAL A 234 -4.52 15.57 -18.22
CA VAL A 234 -4.61 15.49 -16.75
C VAL A 234 -4.31 16.85 -16.12
N GLU A 235 -3.20 17.47 -16.49
CA GLU A 235 -2.80 18.78 -15.96
C GLU A 235 -3.86 19.86 -16.25
N SER A 236 -4.28 19.96 -17.52
CA SER A 236 -5.24 20.99 -17.95
C SER A 236 -6.58 20.83 -17.25
N TYR A 237 -7.07 19.60 -17.13
CA TYR A 237 -8.30 19.28 -16.41
C TYR A 237 -8.19 19.67 -14.94
N LEU A 238 -7.18 19.16 -14.22
CA LEU A 238 -7.04 19.38 -12.78
C LEU A 238 -6.82 20.86 -12.44
N ARG A 239 -6.14 21.63 -13.30
CA ARG A 239 -6.06 23.09 -13.15
C ARG A 239 -7.43 23.75 -13.31
N ALA A 240 -8.19 23.38 -14.33
CA ALA A 240 -9.51 23.96 -14.59
C ALA A 240 -10.51 23.70 -13.45
N VAL A 241 -10.47 22.50 -12.86
CA VAL A 241 -11.35 22.12 -11.74
C VAL A 241 -10.76 22.40 -10.35
N ARG A 242 -9.59 23.06 -10.27
CA ARG A 242 -8.89 23.42 -9.02
C ARG A 242 -8.53 22.22 -8.12
N LEU A 243 -8.15 21.10 -8.74
CA LEU A 243 -7.67 19.88 -8.06
C LEU A 243 -6.17 19.63 -8.26
N LEU A 244 -5.45 20.54 -8.94
CA LEU A 244 -3.99 20.52 -9.00
C LEU A 244 -3.42 21.34 -7.85
N ARG A 245 -2.65 20.71 -6.96
CA ARG A 245 -2.14 21.29 -5.72
C ARG A 245 -0.73 21.87 -5.91
N ASP A 246 -0.48 23.04 -5.32
CA ASP A 246 0.86 23.52 -5.01
C ASP A 246 1.10 23.48 -3.49
N TYR A 247 1.86 22.48 -3.03
CA TYR A 247 2.19 22.31 -1.61
C TYR A 247 3.07 23.42 -1.01
N SER A 248 3.65 24.30 -1.84
CA SER A 248 4.38 25.49 -1.37
C SER A 248 3.49 26.72 -1.19
N ASP A 249 2.28 26.68 -1.75
CA ASP A 249 1.28 27.75 -1.62
C ASP A 249 0.30 27.44 -0.49
N SER A 250 0.56 28.02 0.67
CA SER A 250 -0.32 27.91 1.84
C SER A 250 -1.71 28.55 1.65
N SER A 251 -1.88 29.44 0.67
CA SER A 251 -3.20 30.05 0.40
C SER A 251 -4.21 29.05 -0.20
N GLN A 252 -3.70 27.94 -0.73
CA GLN A 252 -4.48 26.82 -1.24
C GLN A 252 -4.69 25.70 -0.20
N ASP A 253 -4.20 25.85 1.05
CA ASP A 253 -4.40 24.85 2.09
C ASP A 253 -5.89 24.72 2.43
N PRO A 254 -6.47 23.50 2.41
CA PRO A 254 -7.85 23.29 2.79
C PRO A 254 -8.13 23.62 4.26
N VAL A 255 -9.41 23.88 4.57
CA VAL A 255 -9.88 23.97 5.95
C VAL A 255 -10.15 22.56 6.46
N PHE A 256 -9.20 22.02 7.23
CA PHE A 256 -9.30 20.69 7.83
C PHE A 256 -10.10 20.70 9.13
N SER A 257 -10.65 19.54 9.51
CA SER A 257 -11.34 19.36 10.81
C SER A 257 -10.37 19.49 11.98
N GLN A 258 -9.15 19.01 11.79
CA GLN A 258 -8.03 19.14 12.73
C GLN A 258 -6.71 19.12 11.95
N VAL A 259 -5.71 19.85 12.43
CA VAL A 259 -4.36 19.84 11.85
C VAL A 259 -3.37 19.20 12.82
N VAL A 260 -2.50 18.35 12.29
CA VAL A 260 -1.38 17.71 13.00
C VAL A 260 -0.10 17.92 12.21
N ASN A 261 1.01 18.19 12.89
CA ASN A 261 2.27 18.54 12.26
C ASN A 261 3.33 17.45 12.47
N LEU A 262 4.16 17.23 11.45
CA LEU A 262 5.39 16.44 11.52
C LEU A 262 6.54 17.22 10.88
N ASP A 263 7.59 17.45 11.66
CA ASP A 263 8.88 17.91 11.13
C ASP A 263 9.72 16.69 10.70
N LEU A 264 10.04 16.61 9.41
CA LEU A 264 10.84 15.55 8.82
C LEU A 264 12.25 15.43 9.44
N GLY A 265 12.77 16.52 10.03
CA GLY A 265 14.06 16.50 10.75
C GLY A 265 14.04 15.68 12.04
N THR A 266 12.86 15.36 12.57
CA THR A 266 12.69 14.55 13.80
C THR A 266 12.62 13.05 13.52
N VAL A 267 12.52 12.65 12.25
CA VAL A 267 12.45 11.25 11.84
C VAL A 267 13.83 10.62 12.04
N VAL A 268 13.85 9.43 12.65
CA VAL A 268 15.08 8.65 12.85
C VAL A 268 14.88 7.24 12.32
N SER A 269 15.97 6.60 11.90
CA SER A 269 15.98 5.22 11.41
C SER A 269 15.34 4.29 12.45
N SER A 270 14.34 3.50 12.02
CA SER A 270 13.46 2.76 12.91
C SER A 270 13.03 1.42 12.30
N VAL A 271 12.66 0.49 13.19
CA VAL A 271 11.90 -0.70 12.85
C VAL A 271 10.57 -0.66 13.59
N SER A 272 9.61 -1.52 13.23
CA SER A 272 8.36 -1.68 13.99
C SER A 272 8.17 -3.13 14.41
N GLY A 273 7.84 -3.34 15.67
CA GLY A 273 7.61 -4.67 16.20
C GLY A 273 7.80 -4.79 17.72
N PRO A 274 7.82 -6.03 18.24
CA PRO A 274 7.90 -7.27 17.47
C PRO A 274 6.56 -7.79 16.94
N LYS A 275 5.42 -7.23 17.35
CA LYS A 275 4.10 -7.82 17.08
C LYS A 275 3.07 -6.91 16.41
N ARG A 276 3.31 -5.60 16.30
CA ARG A 276 2.38 -4.65 15.65
C ARG A 276 3.10 -3.61 14.79
N PRO A 277 2.47 -3.10 13.71
CA PRO A 277 3.08 -2.12 12.80
C PRO A 277 3.35 -0.74 13.44
N HIS A 278 2.56 -0.33 14.43
CA HIS A 278 2.73 0.96 15.14
C HIS A 278 3.67 0.88 16.35
N ASP A 279 4.24 -0.29 16.65
CA ASP A 279 5.24 -0.47 17.71
C ASP A 279 6.63 -0.05 17.22
N ARG A 280 6.77 1.22 16.81
CA ARG A 280 8.02 1.80 16.30
C ARG A 280 9.11 1.82 17.37
N VAL A 281 10.30 1.35 17.00
CA VAL A 281 11.52 1.31 17.80
C VAL A 281 12.67 1.92 16.98
N PRO A 282 13.35 2.97 17.47
CA PRO A 282 14.57 3.46 16.85
C PRO A 282 15.61 2.35 16.71
N VAL A 283 16.33 2.28 15.59
CA VAL A 283 17.35 1.23 15.35
C VAL A 283 18.41 1.22 16.44
N THR A 284 18.77 2.41 16.97
CA THR A 284 19.70 2.58 18.10
C THR A 284 19.22 1.91 19.39
N GLU A 285 17.92 1.73 19.56
CA GLU A 285 17.28 1.15 20.76
C GLU A 285 16.83 -0.30 20.54
N MET A 286 16.87 -0.82 19.31
CA MET A 286 16.33 -2.13 18.93
C MET A 286 16.85 -3.26 19.82
N LYS A 287 18.16 -3.28 20.12
CA LYS A 287 18.76 -4.30 20.99
C LYS A 287 18.19 -4.23 22.42
N ALA A 288 18.06 -3.02 22.97
CA ALA A 288 17.55 -2.83 24.32
C ALA A 288 16.06 -3.16 24.41
N ASP A 289 15.26 -2.70 23.44
CA ASP A 289 13.82 -3.02 23.34
C ASP A 289 13.60 -4.54 23.24
N PHE A 290 14.35 -5.24 22.37
CA PHE A 290 14.22 -6.69 22.22
C PHE A 290 14.58 -7.44 23.51
N LEU A 291 15.71 -7.09 24.16
CA LEU A 291 16.11 -7.72 25.42
C LEU A 291 15.07 -7.49 26.53
N SER A 292 14.48 -6.31 26.59
CA SER A 292 13.36 -6.01 27.50
C SER A 292 12.12 -6.86 27.17
N CYS A 293 11.80 -7.04 25.89
CA CYS A 293 10.69 -7.85 25.44
C CYS A 293 10.82 -9.32 25.86
N LEU A 294 12.03 -9.88 25.96
CA LEU A 294 12.22 -11.30 26.32
C LEU A 294 11.56 -11.66 27.66
N ASN A 295 11.77 -10.85 28.71
CA ASN A 295 11.26 -11.11 30.05
C ASN A 295 9.90 -10.45 30.33
N SER A 296 9.55 -9.40 29.59
CA SER A 296 8.26 -8.70 29.76
C SER A 296 7.06 -9.64 29.61
N LYS A 297 6.00 -9.42 30.41
CA LYS A 297 4.76 -10.22 30.41
C LYS A 297 4.25 -10.42 28.98
N VAL A 298 3.78 -11.63 28.68
CA VAL A 298 3.23 -11.98 27.36
C VAL A 298 2.21 -10.93 26.90
N GLY A 299 2.53 -10.28 25.79
CA GLY A 299 1.77 -9.18 25.21
C GLY A 299 2.43 -8.69 23.92
N PHE A 300 2.09 -7.51 23.43
CA PHE A 300 2.67 -6.97 22.20
C PHE A 300 4.18 -6.70 22.30
N LYS A 301 4.64 -6.32 23.50
CA LYS A 301 6.04 -6.04 23.85
C LYS A 301 6.61 -7.02 24.88
N GLY A 302 6.17 -8.29 24.82
CA GLY A 302 6.59 -9.28 25.80
C GLY A 302 6.45 -10.73 25.35
N TYR A 303 7.48 -11.53 25.64
CA TYR A 303 7.53 -12.97 25.37
C TYR A 303 7.37 -13.81 26.65
N GLY A 304 7.51 -13.22 27.84
CA GLY A 304 7.30 -13.91 29.12
C GLY A 304 8.32 -15.00 29.44
N LEU A 305 9.55 -14.88 28.94
CA LEU A 305 10.62 -15.83 29.27
C LEU A 305 11.14 -15.58 30.68
N SER A 306 11.31 -16.66 31.44
CA SER A 306 11.97 -16.63 32.74
C SER A 306 13.47 -16.33 32.60
N ALA A 307 14.08 -15.76 33.65
CA ALA A 307 15.47 -15.30 33.61
C ALA A 307 16.47 -16.42 33.26
N ASP A 308 16.21 -17.65 33.68
CA ASP A 308 17.00 -18.85 33.37
C ASP A 308 16.99 -19.22 31.88
N LYS A 309 15.98 -18.79 31.11
CA LYS A 309 15.83 -19.09 29.68
C LYS A 309 16.39 -18.02 28.74
N LEU A 310 16.84 -16.88 29.28
CA LEU A 310 17.36 -15.76 28.47
C LEU A 310 18.67 -16.10 27.74
N GLY A 311 19.45 -17.04 28.29
CA GLY A 311 20.70 -17.52 27.68
C GLY A 311 20.53 -18.70 26.73
N ALA A 312 19.29 -19.14 26.44
CA ALA A 312 19.07 -20.34 25.65
C ALA A 312 19.63 -20.21 24.22
N SER A 313 20.32 -21.26 23.78
CA SER A 313 20.84 -21.39 22.43
C SER A 313 20.71 -22.82 21.93
N GLY A 314 20.50 -23.00 20.63
CA GLY A 314 20.48 -24.30 19.97
C GLY A 314 21.58 -24.40 18.93
N GLN A 315 22.34 -25.50 18.95
CA GLN A 315 23.29 -25.82 17.88
C GLN A 315 22.60 -26.70 16.83
N PHE A 316 22.92 -26.46 15.57
CA PHE A 316 22.43 -27.26 14.45
C PHE A 316 23.45 -27.27 13.31
N GLU A 317 23.36 -28.26 12.45
CA GLU A 317 24.17 -28.34 11.23
C GLU A 317 23.33 -27.97 10.02
N PHE A 318 23.90 -27.16 9.13
CA PHE A 318 23.28 -26.79 7.86
C PHE A 318 24.34 -26.75 6.77
N GLU A 319 24.11 -27.48 5.67
CA GLU A 319 25.08 -27.61 4.56
C GLU A 319 26.48 -28.04 5.04
N GLY A 320 26.56 -28.98 5.99
CA GLY A 320 27.83 -29.48 6.51
C GLY A 320 28.56 -28.54 7.48
N LYS A 321 27.94 -27.42 7.89
CA LYS A 321 28.54 -26.43 8.79
C LYS A 321 27.74 -26.30 10.09
N PRO A 322 28.40 -26.22 11.25
CA PRO A 322 27.72 -26.00 12.53
C PRO A 322 27.33 -24.52 12.69
N TYR A 323 26.12 -24.27 13.18
CA TYR A 323 25.59 -22.95 13.49
C TYR A 323 24.97 -22.95 14.89
N THR A 324 24.82 -21.76 15.47
CA THR A 324 24.15 -21.55 16.75
C THR A 324 23.03 -20.53 16.60
N LEU A 325 21.81 -20.90 16.98
CA LEU A 325 20.68 -20.00 17.14
C LEU A 325 20.56 -19.57 18.59
N LYS A 326 20.24 -18.29 18.79
CA LYS A 326 19.91 -17.70 20.10
C LYS A 326 18.70 -16.80 19.96
N HIS A 327 18.17 -16.32 21.08
CA HIS A 327 17.13 -15.28 21.04
C HIS A 327 17.59 -14.06 20.24
N GLY A 328 16.77 -13.64 19.28
CA GLY A 328 17.07 -12.53 18.38
C GLY A 328 17.87 -12.91 17.13
N SER A 329 18.20 -14.19 16.93
CA SER A 329 18.72 -14.66 15.64
C SER A 329 17.70 -14.42 14.53
N VAL A 330 18.12 -13.75 13.46
CA VAL A 330 17.30 -13.52 12.27
C VAL A 330 17.28 -14.79 11.42
N VAL A 331 16.10 -15.40 11.31
CA VAL A 331 15.88 -16.62 10.50
C VAL A 331 15.12 -16.35 9.21
N ILE A 332 14.51 -15.17 9.09
CA ILE A 332 13.87 -14.66 7.88
C ILE A 332 14.31 -13.21 7.68
N ALA A 333 14.86 -12.91 6.51
CA ALA A 333 15.17 -11.56 6.06
C ALA A 333 14.71 -11.45 4.60
N ALA A 334 13.58 -10.78 4.39
CA ALA A 334 12.93 -10.69 3.08
C ALA A 334 12.72 -9.23 2.69
N ILE A 335 13.18 -8.87 1.49
CA ILE A 335 12.77 -7.63 0.81
C ILE A 335 11.47 -7.98 0.08
N THR A 336 10.35 -7.48 0.58
CA THR A 336 9.00 -7.85 0.12
C THR A 336 8.03 -6.68 0.32
N SER A 337 6.77 -6.89 -0.03
CA SER A 337 5.65 -5.94 -0.01
C SER A 337 5.74 -4.82 -1.05
N CYS A 338 4.60 -4.55 -1.69
CA CYS A 338 4.40 -3.38 -2.53
C CYS A 338 4.74 -2.06 -1.82
N THR A 339 4.62 -2.01 -0.48
CA THR A 339 4.97 -0.83 0.34
C THR A 339 6.37 -0.29 0.06
N ASN A 340 7.34 -1.18 -0.19
CA ASN A 340 8.76 -0.82 -0.39
C ASN A 340 9.27 -1.21 -1.78
N THR A 341 8.77 -2.28 -2.40
CA THR A 341 9.27 -2.72 -3.73
C THR A 341 8.90 -1.76 -4.86
N SER A 342 7.86 -0.94 -4.69
CA SER A 342 7.50 0.13 -5.61
C SER A 342 8.36 1.39 -5.45
N ASN A 343 9.31 1.41 -4.51
CA ASN A 343 10.13 2.57 -4.21
C ASN A 343 11.59 2.35 -4.62
N PRO A 344 12.01 2.90 -5.78
CA PRO A 344 13.38 2.75 -6.27
C PRO A 344 14.44 3.21 -5.27
N SER A 345 14.17 4.19 -4.41
CA SER A 345 15.14 4.72 -3.45
C SER A 345 15.61 3.67 -2.46
N VAL A 346 14.68 2.93 -1.83
CA VAL A 346 15.01 1.87 -0.87
C VAL A 346 15.49 0.59 -1.56
N MET A 347 15.01 0.30 -2.77
CA MET A 347 15.46 -0.86 -3.55
C MET A 347 16.90 -0.70 -4.06
N LEU A 348 17.25 0.47 -4.60
CA LEU A 348 18.62 0.80 -4.99
C LEU A 348 19.53 0.95 -3.76
N GLY A 349 18.99 1.49 -2.65
CA GLY A 349 19.69 1.54 -1.38
C GLY A 349 20.06 0.16 -0.85
N ALA A 350 19.16 -0.83 -0.97
CA ALA A 350 19.41 -2.20 -0.54
C ALA A 350 20.41 -2.98 -1.41
N GLY A 351 20.59 -2.56 -2.67
CA GLY A 351 21.56 -3.18 -3.59
C GLY A 351 23.01 -2.69 -3.41
N LYS A 352 23.21 -1.62 -2.63
CA LYS A 352 24.54 -1.07 -2.30
C LYS A 352 25.09 -1.69 -1.02
#